data_AF-A0A2N6IHH2-F1
#
_entry.id   AF-A0A2N6IHH2-F1
#
_cell.length_a   1.000
_cell.length_b   1.000
_cell.length_c   1.000
_cell.angle_alpha   90.00
_cell.angle_beta   90.00
_cell.angle_gamma   90.00
#
_symmetry.space_group_name_H-M   'P 1'
#
loop_
_entity.id
_entity.type
_entity.pdbx_description
1 polymer ?
#
loop_
_entity_poly.entity_id
_entity_poly.type
_entity_poly.pdbx_seq_one_letter_code
_entity_poly.pdbx_strand_id
1 'polypeptide(L)'
;MANNNEQGKGAGSSQKAGESGNPKGTGKRGFAAMNEEQQREIASKGGQAAHQKGTAHEFDSEEARRAGQKGGEAVSRNRVHMAEIGRKGGESRQSAQRANESRSSSAARSGSTEQQAKASRQGSKDEGDKGQGQG
;
A
#
# COMPACT_ATOMS: atom_id res chain seq x y z
N MET A 1 -38.15 -36.75 -13.76
CA MET A 1 -37.25 -37.54 -12.91
C MET A 1 -37.36 -37.00 -11.50
N ALA A 2 -38.13 -37.68 -10.65
CA ALA A 2 -38.18 -37.42 -9.22
C ALA A 2 -36.89 -37.92 -8.57
N ASN A 3 -36.42 -37.26 -7.51
CA ASN A 3 -35.58 -37.90 -6.50
C ASN A 3 -35.77 -37.18 -5.16
N ASN A 4 -36.74 -37.69 -4.41
CA ASN A 4 -36.80 -37.60 -2.95
C ASN A 4 -35.68 -38.48 -2.39
N ASN A 5 -34.92 -37.98 -1.43
CA ASN A 5 -34.10 -38.82 -0.56
C ASN A 5 -34.41 -38.46 0.89
N GLU A 6 -35.35 -39.21 1.47
CA GLU A 6 -35.56 -39.27 2.90
C GLU A 6 -34.57 -40.25 3.54
N GLN A 7 -34.36 -40.06 4.85
CA GLN A 7 -34.02 -41.04 5.88
C GLN A 7 -32.55 -41.10 6.36
N GLY A 8 -32.41 -40.76 7.65
CA GLY A 8 -31.24 -41.06 8.47
C GLY A 8 -31.50 -40.70 9.94
N LYS A 9 -32.16 -41.62 10.66
CA LYS A 9 -32.43 -41.58 12.11
C LYS A 9 -31.13 -41.56 12.93
N GLY A 10 -31.14 -41.00 14.14
CA GLY A 10 -30.04 -41.24 15.10
C GLY A 10 -30.10 -40.49 16.43
N ALA A 11 -30.61 -41.19 17.45
CA ALA A 11 -30.21 -41.17 18.86
C ALA A 11 -30.17 -39.84 19.64
N GLY A 12 -31.02 -39.77 20.67
CA GLY A 12 -30.88 -38.84 21.77
C GLY A 12 -29.62 -39.11 22.61
N SER A 13 -29.03 -38.04 23.12
CA SER A 13 -28.11 -38.08 24.26
C SER A 13 -28.79 -37.46 25.47
N SER A 14 -29.36 -38.34 26.29
CA SER A 14 -29.70 -38.05 27.68
C SER A 14 -28.42 -37.89 28.50
N GLN A 15 -28.10 -36.69 28.95
CA GLN A 15 -27.17 -36.47 30.07
C GLN A 15 -27.77 -35.49 31.09
N LYS A 16 -28.59 -36.09 31.94
CA LYS A 16 -28.74 -35.93 33.39
C LYS A 16 -27.94 -34.79 34.07
N ALA A 17 -28.73 -33.87 34.64
CA ALA A 17 -28.59 -33.12 35.90
C ALA A 17 -27.22 -33.07 36.61
N GLY A 18 -26.76 -31.83 36.81
CA GLY A 18 -25.79 -31.42 37.82
C GLY A 18 -26.09 -30.00 38.31
N GLU A 19 -26.68 -29.92 39.50
CA GLU A 19 -26.26 -29.07 40.63
C GLU A 19 -26.03 -27.56 40.39
N SER A 20 -26.98 -26.79 40.92
CA SER A 20 -26.77 -25.68 41.87
C SER A 20 -25.97 -24.45 41.45
N GLY A 21 -26.73 -23.35 41.28
CA GLY A 21 -26.40 -21.99 41.72
C GLY A 21 -25.15 -21.35 41.12
N ASN A 22 -25.30 -20.42 40.16
CA ASN A 22 -24.20 -19.53 39.81
C ASN A 22 -24.65 -18.24 39.09
N PRO A 23 -23.79 -17.20 39.07
CA PRO A 23 -23.92 -15.99 39.84
C PRO A 23 -24.58 -14.87 39.03
N LYS A 24 -25.06 -13.85 39.74
CA LYS A 24 -25.56 -12.58 39.21
C LYS A 24 -24.39 -11.79 38.58
N GLY A 25 -23.87 -12.27 37.45
CA GLY A 25 -22.82 -11.63 36.67
C GLY A 25 -23.39 -11.21 35.32
N THR A 26 -23.20 -9.95 34.96
CA THR A 26 -23.47 -9.45 33.60
C THR A 26 -22.47 -10.07 32.63
N GLY A 27 -22.62 -11.37 32.36
CA GLY A 27 -21.82 -12.07 31.35
C GLY A 27 -22.01 -11.40 30.01
N LYS A 28 -20.94 -11.34 29.21
CA LYS A 28 -20.99 -10.86 27.83
C LYS A 28 -22.08 -11.68 27.11
N ARG A 29 -23.06 -11.00 26.50
CA ARG A 29 -24.19 -11.61 25.78
C ARG A 29 -24.24 -11.07 24.35
N GLY A 30 -24.91 -11.81 23.46
CA GLY A 30 -25.03 -11.42 22.05
C GLY A 30 -23.68 -11.37 21.34
N PHE A 31 -23.47 -10.39 20.47
CA PHE A 31 -22.22 -10.22 19.72
C PHE A 31 -20.97 -10.17 20.61
N ALA A 32 -21.07 -9.59 21.81
CA ALA A 32 -19.94 -9.49 22.74
C ALA A 32 -19.52 -10.84 23.35
N ALA A 33 -20.37 -11.88 23.25
CA ALA A 33 -20.07 -13.24 23.71
C ALA A 33 -19.42 -14.11 22.62
N MET A 34 -19.47 -13.68 21.36
CA MET A 34 -18.96 -14.42 20.21
C MET A 34 -17.46 -14.18 20.00
N ASN A 35 -16.79 -15.11 19.33
CA ASN A 35 -15.40 -14.91 18.92
C ASN A 35 -15.30 -13.89 17.75
N GLU A 36 -14.12 -13.31 17.53
CA GLU A 36 -13.93 -12.24 16.53
C GLU A 36 -14.18 -12.72 15.10
N GLU A 37 -13.85 -13.96 14.79
CA GLU A 37 -14.08 -14.57 13.48
C GLU A 37 -15.58 -14.65 13.16
N GLN A 38 -16.39 -15.11 14.11
CA GLN A 38 -17.85 -15.16 13.99
C GLN A 38 -18.44 -13.75 13.86
N GLN A 39 -17.96 -12.78 14.64
CA GLN A 39 -18.41 -11.40 14.51
C GLN A 39 -18.11 -10.82 13.12
N ARG A 40 -16.90 -11.05 12.60
CA ARG A 40 -16.51 -10.62 11.24
C ARG A 40 -17.36 -11.31 10.18
N GLU A 41 -17.62 -12.60 10.32
CA GLU A 41 -18.45 -13.34 9.37
C GLU A 41 -19.89 -12.82 9.35
N ILE A 42 -20.48 -12.56 10.53
CA ILE A 42 -21.82 -12.00 10.65
C ILE A 42 -21.87 -10.57 10.08
N ALA A 43 -20.87 -9.74 10.37
CA ALA A 43 -20.78 -8.39 9.81
C ALA A 43 -20.65 -8.41 8.27
N SER A 44 -19.81 -9.30 7.74
CA SER A 44 -19.62 -9.50 6.30
C SER A 44 -20.92 -9.93 5.62
N LYS A 45 -21.59 -10.95 6.17
CA LYS A 45 -22.90 -11.42 5.67
C LYS A 45 -23.97 -10.35 5.79
N GLY A 46 -23.97 -9.58 6.87
CA GLY A 46 -24.90 -8.47 7.07
C GLY A 46 -24.74 -7.37 6.02
N GLY A 47 -23.50 -6.98 5.71
CA GLY A 47 -23.21 -6.03 4.63
C GLY A 47 -23.64 -6.55 3.26
N GLN A 48 -23.28 -7.78 2.92
CA GLN A 48 -23.70 -8.42 1.66
C GLN A 48 -25.23 -8.50 1.53
N ALA A 49 -25.92 -8.89 2.61
CA ALA A 49 -27.37 -8.98 2.63
C ALA A 49 -28.02 -7.59 2.46
N ALA A 50 -27.46 -6.53 3.04
CA ALA A 50 -27.99 -5.18 2.90
C ALA A 50 -27.90 -4.65 1.46
N HIS A 51 -26.80 -4.95 0.76
CA HIS A 51 -26.63 -4.66 -0.66
C HIS A 51 -27.58 -5.50 -1.53
N GLN A 52 -27.64 -6.83 -1.30
CA GLN A 52 -28.56 -7.71 -2.04
C GLN A 52 -30.04 -7.31 -1.86
N LYS A 53 -30.42 -6.82 -0.69
CA LYS A 53 -31.78 -6.36 -0.38
C LYS A 53 -32.07 -4.92 -0.87
N GLY A 54 -31.07 -4.21 -1.40
CA GLY A 54 -31.22 -2.81 -1.82
C GLY A 54 -31.48 -1.82 -0.68
N THR A 55 -31.20 -2.22 0.55
CA THR A 55 -31.29 -1.34 1.74
C THR A 55 -30.01 -0.54 1.96
N ALA A 56 -28.89 -1.02 1.41
CA ALA A 56 -27.63 -0.29 1.43
C ALA A 56 -27.62 0.81 0.36
N HIS A 57 -26.82 1.83 0.60
CA HIS A 57 -26.50 2.84 -0.41
C HIS A 57 -25.52 2.23 -1.43
N GLU A 58 -25.87 2.32 -2.71
CA GLU A 58 -25.00 1.91 -3.80
C GLU A 58 -24.03 3.05 -4.13
N PHE A 59 -22.73 2.78 -4.04
CA PHE A 59 -21.70 3.72 -4.46
C PHE A 59 -21.66 3.77 -5.98
N ASP A 60 -22.51 4.60 -6.57
CA ASP A 60 -22.48 4.84 -8.00
C ASP A 60 -21.31 5.78 -8.37
N SER A 61 -20.85 5.69 -9.63
CA SER A 61 -19.71 6.47 -10.11
C SER A 61 -20.02 7.98 -10.24
N GLU A 62 -21.27 8.35 -10.50
CA GLU A 62 -21.71 9.75 -10.58
C GLU A 62 -21.74 10.41 -9.20
N GLU A 63 -22.18 9.70 -8.17
CA GLU A 63 -22.21 10.15 -6.79
C GLU A 63 -20.80 10.29 -6.23
N ALA A 64 -19.91 9.33 -6.51
CA ALA A 64 -18.50 9.47 -6.20
C ALA A 64 -17.89 10.71 -6.85
N ARG A 65 -18.24 10.99 -8.12
CA ARG A 65 -17.79 12.20 -8.83
C ARG A 65 -18.35 13.47 -8.19
N ARG A 66 -19.65 13.52 -7.87
CA ARG A 66 -20.29 14.68 -7.22
C ARG A 66 -19.71 14.93 -5.83
N ALA A 67 -19.47 13.89 -5.05
CA ALA A 67 -18.83 13.99 -3.74
C ALA A 67 -17.40 14.52 -3.88
N GLY A 68 -16.63 14.00 -4.84
CA GLY A 68 -15.29 14.49 -5.16
C GLY A 68 -15.29 15.95 -5.61
N GLN A 69 -16.23 16.34 -6.47
CA GLN A 69 -16.39 17.72 -6.92
C GLN A 69 -16.73 18.65 -5.76
N LYS A 70 -17.68 18.28 -4.89
CA LYS A 70 -18.06 19.06 -3.70
C LYS A 70 -16.89 19.22 -2.73
N GLY A 71 -16.12 18.15 -2.51
CA GLY A 71 -14.91 18.21 -1.70
C GLY A 71 -13.85 19.12 -2.32
N GLY A 72 -13.61 18.99 -3.62
CA GLY A 72 -12.68 19.85 -4.36
C GLY A 72 -13.10 21.32 -4.34
N GLU A 73 -14.39 21.62 -4.49
CA GLU A 73 -14.92 22.99 -4.41
C GLU A 73 -14.71 23.57 -3.01
N ALA A 74 -14.99 22.80 -1.95
CA ALA A 74 -14.80 23.25 -0.57
C ALA A 74 -13.33 23.60 -0.28
N VAL A 75 -12.40 22.74 -0.73
CA VAL A 75 -10.96 22.91 -0.51
C VAL A 75 -10.38 24.04 -1.37
N SER A 76 -10.86 24.22 -2.61
CA SER A 76 -10.32 25.21 -3.55
C SER A 76 -10.66 26.68 -3.25
N ARG A 77 -11.56 26.95 -2.30
CA ARG A 77 -11.96 28.31 -1.90
C ARG A 77 -10.78 29.17 -1.41
N ASN A 78 -9.80 28.57 -0.72
CA ASN A 78 -8.60 29.28 -0.28
C ASN A 78 -7.47 29.16 -1.31
N ARG A 79 -7.57 29.97 -2.36
CA ARG A 79 -6.60 29.96 -3.48
C ARG A 79 -5.17 30.23 -3.03
N VAL A 80 -4.95 31.18 -2.11
CA VAL A 80 -3.61 31.56 -1.63
C VAL A 80 -2.94 30.39 -0.92
N HIS A 81 -3.67 29.74 0.00
CA HIS A 81 -3.18 28.56 0.71
C HIS A 81 -2.91 27.37 -0.23
N MET A 82 -3.80 27.13 -1.20
CA MET A 82 -3.60 26.05 -2.19
C MET A 82 -2.37 26.32 -3.08
N ALA A 83 -2.15 27.57 -3.47
CA ALA A 83 -0.96 27.96 -4.22
C ALA A 83 0.33 27.78 -3.40
N GLU A 84 0.30 28.05 -2.09
CA GLU A 84 1.41 27.82 -1.19
C GLU A 84 1.72 26.32 -1.03
N ILE A 85 0.70 25.48 -0.80
CA ILE A 85 0.86 24.01 -0.77
C ILE A 85 1.47 23.51 -2.09
N GLY A 86 0.92 23.95 -3.22
CA GLY A 86 1.41 23.57 -4.54
C GLY A 86 2.87 23.98 -4.77
N ARG A 87 3.24 25.20 -4.36
CA ARG A 87 4.62 25.71 -4.45
C ARG A 87 5.58 24.87 -3.62
N LYS A 88 5.25 24.62 -2.34
CA LYS A 88 6.06 23.78 -1.44
C LYS A 88 6.22 22.36 -1.98
N GLY A 89 5.15 21.79 -2.55
CA GLY A 89 5.19 20.49 -3.20
C GLY A 89 6.10 20.48 -4.44
N GLY A 90 6.05 21.52 -5.25
CA GLY A 90 6.93 21.72 -6.41
C GLY A 90 8.40 21.87 -6.01
N GLU A 91 8.70 22.70 -5.02
CA GLU A 91 10.05 22.91 -4.48
C GLU A 91 10.65 21.61 -3.92
N SER A 92 9.84 20.81 -3.23
CA SER A 92 10.27 19.51 -2.68
C SER A 92 10.63 18.50 -3.78
N ARG A 93 9.89 18.51 -4.89
CA ARG A 93 10.18 17.66 -6.06
C ARG A 93 11.45 18.14 -6.77
N GLN A 94 11.62 19.45 -6.93
CA GLN A 94 12.79 20.03 -7.57
C GLN A 94 14.07 19.82 -6.76
N SER A 95 14.01 19.94 -5.43
CA SER A 95 15.15 19.69 -4.56
C SER A 95 15.55 18.21 -4.59
N ALA A 96 14.57 17.29 -4.58
CA ALA A 96 14.82 15.86 -4.77
C ALA A 96 15.44 15.56 -6.15
N GLN A 97 14.93 16.19 -7.22
CA GLN A 97 15.47 16.05 -8.57
C GLN A 97 16.92 16.56 -8.65
N ARG A 98 17.20 17.75 -8.11
CA ARG A 98 18.55 18.35 -8.08
C ARG A 98 19.53 17.53 -7.24
N ALA A 99 19.07 16.94 -6.14
CA ALA A 99 19.87 16.03 -5.33
C ALA A 99 20.17 14.71 -6.08
N ASN A 100 19.25 14.23 -6.91
CA ASN A 100 19.50 13.06 -7.76
C ASN A 100 20.46 13.38 -8.91
N GLU A 101 20.31 14.55 -9.53
CA GLU A 101 21.18 15.04 -10.62
C GLU A 101 22.62 15.27 -10.13
N SER A 102 22.79 15.82 -8.93
CA SER A 102 24.12 16.01 -8.32
C SER A 102 24.79 14.68 -7.98
N ARG A 103 24.01 13.67 -7.53
CA ARG A 103 24.52 12.31 -7.31
C ARG A 103 24.93 11.64 -8.62
N SER A 104 24.10 11.72 -9.67
CA SER A 104 24.40 11.18 -11.00
C SER A 104 25.65 11.81 -11.63
N SER A 105 25.76 13.15 -11.58
CA SER A 105 26.93 13.87 -12.11
C SER A 105 28.21 13.63 -11.30
N SER A 106 28.13 13.44 -9.99
CA SER A 106 29.28 13.03 -9.16
C SER A 106 29.77 11.61 -9.48
N ALA A 107 28.85 10.68 -9.74
CA ALA A 107 29.18 9.31 -10.15
C ALA A 107 29.83 9.28 -11.55
N ALA A 108 29.32 10.08 -12.50
CA ALA A 108 29.87 10.20 -13.84
C ALA A 108 31.30 10.81 -13.85
N ARG A 109 31.56 11.82 -13.00
CA ARG A 109 32.89 12.43 -12.85
C ARG A 109 33.91 11.50 -12.18
N SER A 110 33.48 10.70 -11.21
CA SER A 110 34.34 9.68 -10.59
C SER A 110 34.80 8.64 -11.61
N GLY A 111 33.89 8.14 -12.47
CA GLY A 111 34.24 7.16 -13.50
C GLY A 111 35.17 7.69 -14.61
N SER A 112 35.08 8.99 -14.93
CA SER A 112 35.94 9.60 -15.96
C SER A 112 37.40 9.76 -15.52
N THR A 113 37.66 9.95 -14.22
CA THR A 113 39.02 10.18 -13.69
C THR A 113 39.86 8.89 -13.72
N GLU A 114 39.22 7.73 -13.49
CA GLU A 114 39.88 6.42 -13.58
C GLU A 114 40.16 5.98 -15.04
N GLN A 115 39.30 6.33 -15.99
CA GLN A 115 39.54 6.03 -17.42
C GLN A 115 40.68 6.88 -18.00
N GLN A 116 40.80 8.15 -17.61
CA GLN A 116 41.87 9.03 -18.08
C GLN A 116 43.24 8.66 -17.47
N ALA A 117 43.27 8.21 -16.21
CA ALA A 117 44.49 7.73 -15.56
C ALA A 117 45.06 6.44 -16.18
N LYS A 118 44.22 5.58 -16.79
CA LYS A 118 44.69 4.41 -17.55
C LYS A 118 45.21 4.77 -18.95
N ALA A 119 44.59 5.72 -19.64
CA ALA A 119 45.02 6.13 -20.98
C ALA A 119 46.40 6.84 -20.97
N SER A 120 46.71 7.62 -19.94
CA SER A 120 47.99 8.33 -19.83
C SER A 120 49.19 7.45 -19.48
N ARG A 121 49.00 6.21 -19.03
CA ARG A 121 50.11 5.28 -18.72
C ARG A 121 50.62 4.49 -19.93
N GLN A 122 49.93 4.56 -21.07
CA GLN A 122 50.22 3.72 -22.23
C GLN A 122 50.83 4.50 -23.42
N GLY A 123 51.05 5.81 -23.28
CA GLY A 123 51.50 6.71 -24.35
C GLY A 123 53.01 6.98 -24.47
N SER A 124 53.87 6.28 -23.73
CA SER A 124 55.33 6.48 -23.81
C SER A 124 56.05 5.20 -24.24
N LYS A 125 55.94 4.87 -25.53
CA LYS A 125 56.78 3.90 -26.26
C LYS A 125 56.90 4.38 -27.71
N ASP A 126 57.93 5.16 -28.01
CA ASP A 126 58.50 5.49 -29.34
C ASP A 126 59.37 6.75 -29.17
N GLU A 127 60.61 6.93 -29.66
CA GLU A 127 61.51 6.19 -30.54
C GLU A 127 62.97 6.63 -30.24
N GLY A 128 63.94 5.75 -30.53
CA GLY A 128 65.16 6.13 -31.24
C GLY A 128 66.35 6.77 -30.50
N ASP A 129 67.06 6.03 -29.64
CA ASP A 129 68.47 6.32 -29.35
C ASP A 129 69.38 5.58 -30.35
N LYS A 130 69.72 6.26 -31.46
CA LYS A 130 70.82 5.86 -32.33
C LYS A 130 71.65 7.08 -32.70
N GLY A 131 72.85 7.12 -32.11
CA GLY A 131 74.05 7.58 -32.79
C GLY A 131 74.57 8.95 -32.35
N GLN A 132 75.73 8.93 -31.70
CA GLN A 132 76.90 9.67 -32.17
C GLN A 132 78.17 9.08 -31.55
N GLY A 133 78.98 8.44 -32.40
CA GLY A 133 80.33 8.01 -32.09
C GLY A 133 81.29 9.19 -32.05
N GLN A 134 82.26 9.11 -31.15
CA GLN A 134 83.47 9.92 -31.15
C GLN A 134 84.66 8.97 -31.18
N GLY A 135 85.65 9.29 -32.01
CA GLY A 135 86.94 8.58 -32.07
C GLY A 135 87.33 8.18 -33.48
#